data_AF-A0A5A7RVP1-F1
#
_entry.id   AF-A0A5A7RVP1-F1
#
_cell.length_a   1.000
_cell.length_b   1.000
_cell.length_c   1.000
_cell.angle_alpha   90.00
_cell.angle_beta   90.00
_cell.angle_gamma   90.00
#
_symmetry.space_group_name_H-M   'P 1'
#
loop_
_entity.id
_entity.type
_entity.pdbx_description
1 polymer ?
#
loop_
_entity_poly.entity_id
_entity_poly.type
_entity_poly.pdbx_seq_one_letter_code
_entity_poly.pdbx_strand_id
1 'polypeptide(L)'
;MSVALISIEEFADLATSIKYNEELAKTFFSWRERFFNLLYSKNNGNIPNENEILCFVERLYLANRMAYYYQYGDECEDGVIHIRKLEEHELHGRLLSFREILSLLRSIHYNLYTNAGRCFLGREDMERLERLMEVCKEAMIYSMEVH
;
A
#
# COMPACT_ATOMS: atom_id res chain seq x y z
N MET A 1 -1.77 17.87 -11.46
CA MET A 1 -1.74 16.41 -11.24
C MET A 1 -3.06 15.83 -11.72
N SER A 2 -3.04 14.60 -12.19
CA SER A 2 -4.25 13.82 -12.49
C SER A 2 -4.30 12.66 -11.51
N VAL A 3 -5.44 12.42 -10.88
CA VAL A 3 -5.61 11.25 -10.01
C VAL A 3 -6.24 10.15 -10.84
N ALA A 4 -5.70 8.95 -10.82
CA ALA A 4 -6.23 7.79 -11.53
C ALA A 4 -6.83 6.79 -10.52
N LEU A 5 -7.90 6.12 -10.94
CA LEU A 5 -8.41 4.94 -10.27
C LEU A 5 -7.47 3.76 -10.56
N ILE A 6 -6.78 3.31 -9.52
CA ILE A 6 -5.95 2.10 -9.59
C ILE A 6 -6.88 0.88 -9.52
N SER A 7 -6.60 -0.15 -10.31
CA SER A 7 -7.46 -1.34 -10.39
C SER A 7 -7.46 -2.14 -9.07
N ILE A 8 -8.53 -2.90 -8.81
CA ILE A 8 -8.60 -3.72 -7.59
C ILE A 8 -7.53 -4.82 -7.63
N GLU A 9 -7.31 -5.37 -8.82
CA GLU A 9 -6.32 -6.39 -9.13
C GLU A 9 -4.91 -5.92 -8.77
N GLU A 10 -4.56 -4.65 -9.03
CA GLU A 10 -3.28 -4.10 -8.62
C GLU A 10 -3.11 -4.05 -7.08
N PHE A 11 -4.17 -3.72 -6.34
CA PHE A 11 -4.13 -3.79 -4.88
C PHE A 11 -4.00 -5.25 -4.39
N ALA A 12 -4.69 -6.20 -5.03
CA ALA A 12 -4.59 -7.62 -4.76
C ALA A 12 -3.17 -8.18 -5.00
N ASP A 13 -2.56 -7.78 -6.11
CA ASP A 13 -1.18 -8.11 -6.48
C ASP A 13 -0.20 -7.58 -5.43
N LEU A 14 -0.42 -6.35 -4.93
CA LEU A 14 0.38 -5.77 -3.86
C LEU A 14 0.25 -6.55 -2.55
N ALA A 15 -0.98 -6.85 -2.11
CA ALA A 15 -1.24 -7.63 -0.90
C ALA A 15 -0.53 -8.99 -0.94
N THR A 16 -0.69 -9.69 -2.07
CA THR A 16 -0.08 -11.00 -2.31
C THR A 16 1.44 -10.91 -2.31
N SER A 17 2.00 -9.90 -2.97
CA SER A 17 3.44 -9.70 -3.03
C SER A 17 4.05 -9.38 -1.66
N ILE A 18 3.39 -8.57 -0.83
CA ILE A 18 3.83 -8.31 0.55
C ILE A 18 3.78 -9.59 1.40
N LYS A 19 2.71 -10.38 1.26
CA LYS A 19 2.50 -11.62 2.03
C LYS A 19 3.59 -12.66 1.79
N TYR A 20 3.98 -12.87 0.54
CA TYR A 20 4.89 -13.95 0.17
C TYR A 20 6.34 -13.52 -0.04
N ASN A 21 6.64 -12.22 -0.05
CA ASN A 21 8.00 -11.72 -0.08
C ASN A 21 8.51 -11.42 1.34
N GLU A 22 9.48 -12.21 1.79
CA GLU A 22 9.99 -12.13 3.17
C GLU A 22 10.63 -10.78 3.51
N GLU A 23 11.29 -10.12 2.55
CA GLU A 23 11.91 -8.80 2.76
C GLU A 23 10.86 -7.72 2.98
N LEU A 24 9.79 -7.74 2.18
CA LEU A 24 8.66 -6.83 2.33
C LEU A 24 7.88 -7.10 3.64
N ALA A 25 7.64 -8.36 3.97
CA ALA A 25 6.95 -8.72 5.21
C ALA A 25 7.71 -8.24 6.46
N LYS A 26 9.03 -8.47 6.53
CA LYS A 26 9.86 -8.06 7.69
C LYS A 26 9.91 -6.55 7.92
N THR A 27 9.66 -5.76 6.89
CA THR A 27 9.77 -4.29 6.91
C THR A 27 8.41 -3.60 6.96
N PHE A 28 7.32 -4.37 6.96
CA PHE A 28 5.94 -3.88 6.88
C PHE A 28 5.54 -2.94 8.02
N PHE A 29 5.88 -3.24 9.27
CA PHE A 29 5.41 -2.42 10.39
C PHE A 29 6.01 -1.02 10.37
N SER A 30 5.20 0.00 10.71
CA SER A 30 5.64 1.38 10.92
C SER A 30 6.63 1.48 12.08
N TRP A 31 7.36 2.59 12.18
CA TRP A 31 8.32 2.81 13.26
C TRP A 31 7.66 2.70 14.63
N ARG A 32 6.45 3.26 14.77
CA ARG A 32 5.68 3.22 16.02
C ARG A 32 5.31 1.79 16.39
N GLU A 33 4.78 1.01 15.45
CA GLU A 33 4.40 -0.39 15.68
C GLU A 33 5.61 -1.26 16.00
N ARG A 34 6.74 -1.07 15.31
CA ARG A 34 8.01 -1.76 15.60
C ARG A 34 8.49 -1.46 17.02
N PHE A 35 8.38 -0.21 17.46
CA PHE A 35 8.74 0.18 18.82
C PHE A 35 7.84 -0.50 19.86
N PHE A 36 6.52 -0.52 19.64
CA PHE A 36 5.59 -1.25 20.51
C PHE A 36 5.87 -2.75 20.52
N ASN A 37 6.11 -3.37 19.37
CA ASN A 37 6.45 -4.78 19.27
C ASN A 37 7.74 -5.10 20.04
N LEU A 38 8.75 -4.23 19.98
CA LEU A 38 9.99 -4.41 20.74
C LEU A 38 9.78 -4.33 22.26
N LEU A 39 8.87 -3.46 22.72
CA LEU A 39 8.58 -3.30 24.14
C LEU A 39 7.68 -4.40 24.72
N TYR A 40 6.71 -4.89 23.94
CA TYR A 40 5.62 -5.72 24.44
C TYR A 40 5.57 -7.15 23.87
N SER A 41 6.15 -7.42 22.71
CA SER A 41 6.13 -8.76 22.09
C SER A 41 7.43 -9.51 22.38
N LYS A 42 7.34 -10.57 23.19
CA LYS A 42 8.49 -11.42 23.53
C LYS A 42 8.80 -12.53 22.52
N ASN A 43 7.91 -12.93 21.60
CA ASN A 43 8.11 -14.19 20.87
C ASN A 43 7.65 -14.27 19.40
N ASN A 44 6.84 -13.35 18.86
CA ASN A 44 6.42 -13.39 17.45
C ASN A 44 6.96 -12.15 16.77
N GLY A 45 7.98 -12.34 15.92
CA GLY A 45 8.77 -11.29 15.29
C GLY A 45 7.96 -10.29 14.47
N ASN A 46 8.65 -9.27 13.93
CA ASN A 46 8.13 -8.22 13.04
C ASN A 46 7.60 -8.76 11.69
N ILE A 47 6.82 -9.83 11.70
CA ILE A 47 6.18 -10.42 10.54
C ILE A 47 4.68 -10.14 10.67
N PRO A 48 4.08 -9.38 9.74
CA PRO A 48 2.66 -9.09 9.76
C PRO A 48 1.85 -10.36 9.50
N ASN A 49 0.71 -10.48 10.17
CA ASN A 49 -0.30 -11.46 9.80
C ASN A 49 -1.05 -11.03 8.53
N GLU A 50 -1.79 -11.96 7.93
CA GLU A 50 -2.54 -11.70 6.69
C GLU A 50 -3.52 -10.54 6.84
N ASN A 51 -4.30 -10.51 7.92
CA ASN A 51 -5.27 -9.44 8.16
C ASN A 51 -4.63 -8.06 8.24
N GLU A 52 -3.42 -7.94 8.80
CA GLU A 52 -2.70 -6.65 8.87
C GLU A 52 -2.32 -6.14 7.47
N ILE A 53 -1.85 -7.03 6.60
CA ILE A 53 -1.54 -6.72 5.21
C ILE A 53 -2.81 -6.32 4.45
N LEU A 54 -3.86 -7.12 4.55
CA LEU A 54 -5.14 -6.88 3.88
C LEU A 54 -5.75 -5.55 4.32
N CYS A 55 -5.78 -5.27 5.62
CA CYS A 55 -6.28 -4.00 6.16
C CYS A 55 -5.46 -2.80 5.64
N PHE A 56 -4.15 -2.93 5.53
CA PHE A 56 -3.30 -1.86 4.99
C PHE A 56 -3.61 -1.59 3.51
N VAL A 57 -3.68 -2.63 2.70
CA VAL A 57 -3.97 -2.52 1.27
C VAL A 57 -5.38 -1.98 1.02
N GLU A 58 -6.37 -2.41 1.81
CA GLU A 58 -7.72 -1.85 1.74
C GLU A 58 -7.71 -0.35 2.06
N ARG A 59 -6.93 0.11 3.05
CA ARG A 59 -6.80 1.54 3.35
C ARG A 59 -6.14 2.33 2.22
N LEU A 60 -5.15 1.74 1.51
CA LEU A 60 -4.58 2.36 0.30
C LEU A 60 -5.63 2.49 -0.80
N TYR A 61 -6.42 1.43 -1.03
CA TYR A 61 -7.52 1.42 -1.99
C TYR A 61 -8.55 2.50 -1.66
N LEU A 62 -9.05 2.55 -0.41
CA LEU A 62 -10.01 3.56 0.03
C LEU A 62 -9.45 4.98 -0.13
N ALA A 63 -8.19 5.20 0.23
CA ALA A 63 -7.56 6.50 0.09
C ALA A 63 -7.40 6.93 -1.38
N ASN A 64 -7.07 6.01 -2.30
CA ASN A 64 -7.05 6.29 -3.74
C ASN A 64 -8.45 6.63 -4.29
N ARG A 65 -9.47 5.86 -3.91
CA ARG A 65 -10.87 6.15 -4.29
C ARG A 65 -11.32 7.52 -3.79
N MET A 66 -11.04 7.84 -2.52
CA MET A 66 -11.35 9.15 -1.94
C MET A 66 -10.61 10.28 -2.66
N ALA A 67 -9.32 10.12 -2.96
CA ALA A 67 -8.55 11.12 -3.68
C ALA A 67 -9.12 11.38 -5.08
N TYR A 68 -9.52 10.32 -5.79
CA TYR A 68 -10.11 10.40 -7.11
C TYR A 68 -11.46 11.15 -7.09
N TYR A 69 -12.42 10.68 -6.29
CA TYR A 69 -13.76 11.30 -6.24
C TYR A 69 -13.72 12.73 -5.67
N TYR A 70 -12.77 13.03 -4.78
CA TYR A 70 -12.56 14.41 -4.35
C TYR A 70 -12.01 15.31 -5.47
N GLN A 71 -11.18 14.75 -6.36
CA GLN A 71 -10.60 15.47 -7.49
C GLN A 71 -11.60 15.71 -8.63
N TYR A 72 -12.47 14.72 -8.88
CA TYR A 72 -13.48 14.69 -9.94
C TYR A 72 -14.87 14.62 -9.32
N GLY A 73 -15.21 15.61 -8.50
CA GLY A 73 -16.48 15.65 -7.75
C GLY A 73 -17.72 15.72 -8.65
N ASP A 74 -17.55 16.12 -9.92
CA ASP A 74 -18.57 16.08 -10.96
C ASP A 74 -18.94 14.65 -11.40
N GLU A 75 -18.09 13.66 -11.12
CA GLU A 75 -18.40 12.24 -11.32
C GLU A 75 -19.22 11.62 -10.17
N CYS A 76 -19.52 12.39 -9.12
CA CYS A 76 -20.34 11.93 -7.99
C CYS A 76 -21.81 12.25 -8.24
N GLU A 77 -22.62 11.22 -8.49
CA GLU A 77 -24.09 11.36 -8.55
C GLU A 77 -24.61 11.96 -7.24
N ASP A 78 -25.41 13.03 -7.35
CA ASP A 78 -25.99 13.77 -6.23
C ASP A 78 -24.99 14.30 -5.17
N GLY A 79 -23.70 14.38 -5.51
CA GLY A 79 -22.63 14.80 -4.59
C GLY A 79 -22.28 13.77 -3.52
N VAL A 80 -22.69 12.50 -3.70
CA VAL A 80 -22.42 11.41 -2.76
C VAL A 80 -21.31 10.51 -3.30
N ILE A 81 -20.31 10.23 -2.45
CA ILE A 81 -19.20 9.32 -2.78
C ILE A 81 -19.57 7.91 -2.32
N HIS A 82 -19.74 7.00 -3.28
CA HIS A 82 -19.97 5.58 -3.03
C HIS A 82 -18.70 4.77 -3.28
N ILE A 83 -18.09 4.26 -2.21
CA ILE A 83 -16.91 3.39 -2.30
C ILE A 83 -17.28 2.01 -1.76
N ARG A 84 -17.21 1.00 -2.62
CA ARG A 84 -17.42 -0.39 -2.22
C ARG A 84 -16.22 -0.87 -1.40
N LYS A 85 -16.48 -1.56 -0.29
CA LYS A 85 -15.47 -2.35 0.42
C LYS A 85 -15.02 -3.52 -0.43
N LEU A 86 -13.77 -3.93 -0.27
CA LEU A 86 -13.26 -5.11 -0.96
C LEU A 86 -13.68 -6.36 -0.20
N GLU A 87 -14.05 -7.41 -0.94
CA GLU A 87 -14.21 -8.73 -0.36
C GLU A 87 -12.84 -9.40 -0.21
N GLU A 88 -12.72 -10.30 0.77
CA GLU A 88 -11.43 -10.94 1.09
C GLU A 88 -10.81 -11.66 -0.12
N HIS A 89 -11.65 -12.31 -0.93
CA HIS A 89 -11.21 -13.02 -2.13
C HIS A 89 -10.65 -12.10 -3.22
N GLU A 90 -11.01 -10.82 -3.21
CA GLU A 90 -10.56 -9.81 -4.17
C GLU A 90 -9.19 -9.23 -3.83
N LEU A 91 -8.61 -9.62 -2.69
CA LEU A 91 -7.28 -9.23 -2.26
C LEU A 91 -6.23 -10.33 -2.52
N HIS A 92 -6.60 -11.37 -3.26
CA HIS A 92 -5.69 -12.41 -3.73
C HIS A 92 -5.35 -12.17 -5.21
N GLY A 93 -4.09 -11.80 -5.46
CA GLY A 93 -3.56 -11.49 -6.78
C GLY A 93 -2.38 -12.39 -7.15
N ARG A 94 -1.57 -11.93 -8.11
CA ARG A 94 -0.31 -12.58 -8.51
C ARG A 94 0.88 -11.99 -7.76
N LEU A 95 1.99 -12.74 -7.78
CA LEU A 95 3.28 -12.24 -7.31
C LEU A 95 3.91 -11.33 -8.35
N LEU A 96 4.40 -10.18 -7.89
CA LEU A 96 5.11 -9.20 -8.68
C LEU A 96 6.61 -9.25 -8.40
N SER A 97 7.42 -8.86 -9.40
CA SER A 97 8.83 -8.57 -9.19
C SER A 97 9.03 -7.26 -8.41
N PHE A 98 10.17 -7.08 -7.73
CA PHE A 98 10.46 -5.82 -7.02
C PHE A 98 10.33 -4.56 -7.88
N ARG A 99 10.65 -4.67 -9.18
CA ARG A 99 10.48 -3.57 -10.15
C ARG A 99 9.01 -3.24 -10.38
N GLU A 100 8.16 -4.25 -10.57
CA GLU A 100 6.71 -4.07 -10.71
C GLU A 100 6.10 -3.52 -9.42
N ILE A 101 6.50 -4.05 -8.25
CA ILE A 101 6.04 -3.57 -6.94
C ILE A 101 6.41 -2.10 -6.75
N LEU A 102 7.67 -1.72 -7.01
CA LEU A 102 8.10 -0.33 -6.88
C LEU A 102 7.32 0.61 -7.81
N SER A 103 7.07 0.18 -9.05
CA SER A 103 6.29 0.96 -10.02
C SER A 103 4.86 1.16 -9.52
N LEU A 104 4.23 0.09 -9.01
CA LEU A 104 2.89 0.13 -8.46
C LEU A 104 2.82 1.02 -7.21
N LEU A 105 3.73 0.84 -6.25
CA LEU A 105 3.80 1.66 -5.03
C LEU A 105 3.98 3.15 -5.36
N ARG A 106 4.80 3.49 -6.37
CA ARG A 106 4.94 4.87 -6.85
C ARG A 106 3.67 5.41 -7.47
N SER A 107 2.97 4.58 -8.26
CA SER A 107 1.66 4.93 -8.83
C SER A 107 0.64 5.19 -7.72
N ILE A 108 0.55 4.30 -6.73
CA ILE A 108 -0.31 4.48 -5.55
C ILE A 108 0.05 5.78 -4.85
N HIS A 109 1.32 5.95 -4.46
CA HIS A 109 1.78 7.15 -3.76
C HIS A 109 1.41 8.45 -4.49
N TYR A 110 1.64 8.52 -5.81
CA TYR A 110 1.25 9.67 -6.62
C TYR A 110 -0.26 9.93 -6.59
N ASN A 111 -1.07 8.87 -6.74
CA ASN A 111 -2.52 8.95 -6.80
C ASN A 111 -3.23 9.04 -5.44
N LEU A 112 -2.48 9.15 -4.34
CA LEU A 112 -3.04 9.46 -3.01
C LEU A 112 -3.20 10.96 -2.76
N TYR A 113 -2.55 11.81 -3.57
CA TYR A 113 -2.60 13.25 -3.44
C TYR A 113 -3.53 13.89 -4.47
N THR A 114 -4.43 14.77 -4.02
CA THR A 114 -5.24 15.60 -4.90
C THR A 114 -4.45 16.79 -5.43
N ASN A 115 -5.00 17.53 -6.40
CA ASN A 115 -4.37 18.75 -6.91
C ASN A 115 -4.13 19.83 -5.85
N ALA A 116 -4.95 19.85 -4.79
CA ALA A 116 -4.77 20.74 -3.66
C ALA A 116 -3.78 20.20 -2.60
N GLY A 117 -3.08 19.10 -2.89
CA GLY A 117 -2.12 18.47 -1.99
C GLY A 117 -2.76 17.74 -0.81
N ARG A 118 -4.07 17.45 -0.86
CA ARG A 118 -4.76 16.71 0.21
C ARG A 118 -4.49 15.22 0.05
N CYS A 119 -4.26 14.53 1.16
CA CYS A 119 -4.09 13.07 1.22
C CYS A 119 -5.03 12.51 2.29
N PHE A 120 -5.73 11.42 1.95
CA PHE A 120 -6.69 10.74 2.82
C PHE A 120 -6.09 9.52 3.54
N LEU A 121 -4.79 9.29 3.36
CA LEU A 121 -4.06 8.22 4.03
C LEU A 121 -3.43 8.74 5.34
N GLY A 122 -3.50 7.93 6.40
CA GLY A 122 -2.87 8.24 7.67
C GLY A 122 -1.33 8.26 7.58
N ARG A 123 -0.69 9.00 8.49
CA ARG A 123 0.78 9.13 8.52
C ARG A 123 1.51 7.79 8.64
N GLU A 124 0.99 6.87 9.47
CA GLU A 124 1.59 5.54 9.69
C GLU A 124 1.53 4.66 8.44
N ASP A 125 0.42 4.73 7.70
CA ASP A 125 0.27 4.00 6.45
C ASP A 125 1.13 4.63 5.33
N MET A 126 1.29 5.96 5.31
CA MET A 126 2.20 6.64 4.39
C MET A 126 3.65 6.25 4.65
N GLU A 127 4.09 6.26 5.91
CA GLU A 127 5.43 5.81 6.30
C GLU A 127 5.67 4.35 5.88
N ARG A 128 4.66 3.49 6.05
CA ARG A 128 4.70 2.09 5.60
C ARG A 128 4.87 1.99 4.09
N LEU A 129 4.09 2.76 3.33
CA LEU A 129 4.17 2.81 1.87
C LEU A 129 5.58 3.22 1.39
N GLU A 130 6.11 4.31 1.94
CA GLU A 130 7.45 4.81 1.61
C GLU A 130 8.56 3.81 1.96
N ARG A 131 8.42 3.09 3.08
CA ARG A 131 9.37 2.05 3.48
C ARG A 131 9.36 0.87 2.54
N LEU A 132 8.19 0.39 2.13
CA LEU A 132 8.08 -0.69 1.14
C LEU A 132 8.72 -0.28 -0.19
N MET A 133 8.57 0.99 -0.59
CA MET A 133 9.26 1.53 -1.76
C MET A 133 10.78 1.51 -1.60
N GLU A 134 11.30 1.86 -0.43
CA GLU A 134 12.74 1.87 -0.19
C GLU A 134 13.33 0.46 -0.25
N VAL A 135 12.66 -0.52 0.37
CA VAL A 135 13.07 -1.93 0.33
C VAL A 135 13.11 -2.45 -1.10
N CYS A 136 12.13 -2.11 -1.93
CA CYS A 136 12.16 -2.49 -3.33
C CYS A 136 13.36 -1.87 -4.08
N LYS A 137 13.75 -0.63 -3.78
CA LYS A 137 14.94 0.00 -4.38
C LYS A 137 16.22 -0.70 -3.94
N GLU A 138 16.36 -0.96 -2.64
CA GLU A 138 17.52 -1.65 -2.07
C GLU A 138 17.68 -3.04 -2.70
N ALA A 139 16.61 -3.85 -2.74
CA ALA A 139 16.61 -5.17 -3.34
C ALA A 139 17.05 -5.14 -4.83
N MET A 140 16.59 -4.12 -5.58
CA MET A 140 17.02 -3.92 -6.96
C MET A 140 18.51 -3.56 -7.08
N ILE A 141 19.03 -2.70 -6.22
CA ILE A 141 20.46 -2.34 -6.20
C ILE A 141 21.31 -3.58 -5.90
N TYR A 142 20.97 -4.34 -4.85
CA TYR A 142 21.68 -5.57 -4.51
C TYR A 142 21.66 -6.59 -5.66
N SER A 143 20.54 -6.71 -6.38
CA SER A 143 20.47 -7.60 -7.56
C SER A 143 21.38 -7.16 -8.71
N MET A 144 21.72 -5.87 -8.80
CA MET A 144 22.62 -5.33 -9.83
C MET A 144 24.10 -5.47 -9.47
N GLU A 145 24.44 -5.52 -8.17
CA GLU A 145 25.83 -5.66 -7.69
C GLU A 145 26.35 -7.12 -7.73
N VAL A 146 25.45 -8.10 -7.83
CA VAL A 146 25.77 -9.54 -7.87
C VAL A 146 26.02 -10.04 -9.30
N HIS A 147 25.90 -9.18 -10.31
CA HIS A 147 26.18 -9.44 -11.72
C HIS A 147 27.38 -8.66 -12.23
#